data_AF-A0A257WGD2-F1
#
_entry.id   AF-A0A257WGD2-F1
#
_cell.length_a   1.000
_cell.length_b   1.000
_cell.length_c   1.000
_cell.angle_alpha   90.00
_cell.angle_beta   90.00
_cell.angle_gamma   90.00
#
_symmetry.space_group_name_H-M   'P 1'
#
loop_
_entity.id
_entity.type
_entity.pdbx_description
1 polymer ?
#
loop_
_entity_poly.entity_id
_entity_poly.type
_entity_poly.pdbx_seq_one_letter_code
_entity_poly.pdbx_strand_id
1 'polypeptide(L)'
;MFRSRMAAMKSVRAGFLAITLIATCGSAAYGGKFNRVVDIGDAAPKWGELKSVDGRAFDLQDFAKSQAVVVVFFANRCPMSQVYTDRINAIAGDYRDRGVAVVAISVSHIAADNFEAMQIRARERKFRFEYAQDLSQNSTTTARMHPQSPKRIC
;
A
#
# COMPACT_ATOMS: atom_id res chain seq x y z
N MET A 1 14.93 -39.83 61.45
CA MET A 1 14.24 -39.69 60.14
C MET A 1 13.90 -38.22 59.87
N PHE A 2 14.88 -37.30 59.83
CA PHE A 2 14.60 -35.85 59.64
C PHE A 2 15.71 -35.05 58.94
N ARG A 3 16.71 -35.72 58.34
CA ARG A 3 17.90 -35.06 57.77
C ARG A 3 17.95 -35.09 56.24
N SER A 4 16.99 -35.74 55.59
CA SER A 4 16.97 -35.96 54.13
C SER A 4 16.07 -34.98 53.34
N ARG A 5 15.38 -34.04 53.99
CA ARG A 5 14.44 -33.11 53.31
C ARG A 5 14.99 -31.71 53.04
N MET A 6 16.16 -31.35 53.58
CA MET A 6 16.72 -30.00 53.44
C MET A 6 17.58 -29.80 52.18
N ALA A 7 18.15 -30.86 51.60
CA ALA A 7 18.98 -30.75 50.40
C ALA A 7 18.17 -30.54 49.10
N ALA A 8 16.96 -31.11 49.02
CA ALA A 8 16.10 -31.00 47.84
C ALA A 8 15.48 -29.61 47.64
N MET A 9 15.43 -28.78 48.69
CA MET A 9 14.73 -27.49 48.66
C MET A 9 15.61 -26.30 48.22
N LYS A 10 16.95 -26.46 48.26
CA LYS A 10 17.89 -25.44 47.79
C LYS A 10 18.09 -25.47 46.27
N SER A 11 18.10 -26.67 45.68
CA SER A 11 18.23 -26.89 44.23
C SER A 11 16.97 -26.53 43.44
N VAL A 12 15.79 -26.58 44.06
CA VAL A 12 14.51 -26.20 43.41
C VAL A 12 14.34 -24.68 43.31
N ARG A 13 14.84 -23.90 44.29
CA ARG A 13 14.79 -22.43 44.26
C ARG A 13 15.69 -21.82 43.19
N ALA A 14 16.86 -22.41 42.94
CA ALA A 14 17.78 -21.96 41.90
C ALA A 14 17.26 -22.27 40.48
N GLY A 15 16.55 -23.39 40.30
CA GLY A 15 15.93 -23.76 39.01
C GLY A 15 14.78 -22.83 38.59
N PHE A 16 13.95 -22.39 39.54
CA PHE A 16 12.82 -21.50 39.25
C PHE A 16 13.23 -20.06 38.89
N LEU A 17 14.35 -19.57 39.44
CA LEU A 17 14.86 -18.21 39.14
C LEU A 17 15.52 -18.14 37.76
N ALA A 18 16.14 -19.22 37.30
CA ALA A 18 16.76 -19.29 35.98
C ALA A 18 15.73 -19.41 34.84
N ILE A 19 14.60 -20.09 35.08
CA ILE A 19 13.54 -20.27 34.09
C ILE A 19 12.75 -18.97 33.85
N THR A 20 12.62 -18.11 34.86
CA THR A 20 11.92 -16.82 34.71
C THR A 20 12.74 -15.75 33.97
N LEU A 21 14.08 -15.86 33.98
CA LEU A 21 14.97 -14.93 33.24
C LEU A 21 15.04 -15.21 31.73
N ILE A 22 14.71 -16.42 31.29
CA ILE A 22 14.70 -16.78 29.85
C ILE A 22 13.37 -16.36 29.20
N ALA A 23 12.28 -16.25 29.95
CA ALA A 23 10.95 -15.92 29.42
C ALA A 23 10.72 -14.42 29.12
N THR A 24 11.66 -13.52 29.47
CA THR A 24 11.50 -12.08 29.28
C THR A 24 12.33 -11.49 28.13
N CYS A 25 13.17 -12.29 27.46
CA CYS A 25 14.00 -11.83 26.35
C CYS A 25 13.46 -12.38 25.03
N GLY A 26 12.58 -11.65 24.35
CA GLY A 26 12.24 -12.02 22.97
C GLY A 26 10.84 -11.69 22.46
N SER A 27 10.18 -10.64 22.94
CA SER A 27 9.21 -9.98 22.07
C SER A 27 9.98 -9.14 21.06
N ALA A 28 10.52 -9.79 20.02
CA ALA A 28 10.85 -9.08 18.80
C ALA A 28 9.52 -8.52 18.28
N ALA A 29 9.28 -7.23 18.53
CA ALA A 29 8.14 -6.54 17.95
C ALA A 29 8.28 -6.69 16.43
N TYR A 30 7.38 -7.46 15.81
CA TYR A 30 7.22 -7.50 14.36
C TYR A 30 6.74 -6.12 13.92
N GLY A 31 7.67 -5.17 13.77
CA GLY A 31 7.43 -3.95 13.04
C GLY A 31 7.13 -4.32 11.59
N GLY A 32 6.03 -3.83 11.03
CA GLY A 32 5.74 -4.01 9.61
C GLY A 32 6.90 -3.52 8.76
N LYS A 33 7.32 -4.31 7.76
CA LYS A 33 8.30 -3.85 6.77
C LYS A 33 7.70 -2.67 6.02
N PHE A 34 8.38 -1.53 6.03
CA PHE A 34 7.97 -0.39 5.22
C PHE A 34 8.11 -0.71 3.71
N ASN A 35 7.21 -0.15 2.90
CA ASN A 35 7.28 -0.24 1.44
C ASN A 35 8.60 0.35 0.91
N ARG A 36 9.09 -0.20 -0.21
CA ARG A 36 10.30 0.31 -0.89
C ARG A 36 10.11 1.77 -1.25
N VAL A 37 11.07 2.61 -0.85
CA VAL A 37 11.14 4.01 -1.27
C VAL A 37 11.63 4.07 -2.72
N VAL A 38 10.94 4.84 -3.56
CA VAL A 38 11.28 5.12 -4.96
C VAL A 38 11.84 6.53 -5.04
N ASP A 39 13.01 6.65 -5.68
CA ASP A 39 13.69 7.92 -5.92
C ASP A 39 13.51 8.39 -7.37
N ILE A 40 13.81 9.66 -7.63
CA ILE A 40 13.74 10.21 -8.99
C ILE A 40 14.80 9.51 -9.86
N GLY A 41 14.36 8.96 -10.99
CA GLY A 41 15.21 8.21 -11.92
C GLY A 41 15.14 6.69 -11.74
N ASP A 42 14.51 6.20 -10.67
CA ASP A 42 14.21 4.77 -10.54
C ASP A 42 13.28 4.31 -11.65
N ALA A 43 13.48 3.06 -12.10
CA ALA A 43 12.51 2.40 -12.96
C ALA A 43 11.15 2.31 -12.24
N ALA A 44 10.08 2.55 -12.98
CA ALA A 44 8.72 2.45 -12.44
C ALA A 44 8.50 1.03 -11.85
N PRO A 45 7.95 0.93 -10.63
CA PRO A 45 7.67 -0.35 -10.02
C PRO A 45 6.71 -1.18 -10.87
N LYS A 46 7.03 -2.45 -11.06
CA LYS A 46 6.16 -3.37 -11.79
C LYS A 46 5.01 -3.81 -10.87
N TRP A 47 3.81 -3.82 -11.43
CA TRP A 47 2.65 -4.51 -10.86
C TRP A 47 2.16 -5.58 -11.84
N GLY A 48 1.47 -6.58 -11.31
CA GLY A 48 0.76 -7.58 -12.13
C GLY A 48 -0.48 -6.97 -12.78
N GLU A 49 -1.15 -7.74 -13.62
CA GLU A 49 -2.39 -7.29 -14.29
C GLU A 49 -3.42 -6.78 -13.29
N LEU A 50 -3.93 -5.58 -13.55
CA LEU A 50 -4.97 -4.93 -12.78
C LEU A 50 -6.27 -4.90 -13.58
N LYS A 51 -7.38 -5.12 -12.90
CA LYS A 51 -8.71 -5.07 -13.52
C LYS A 51 -9.25 -3.64 -13.47
N SER A 52 -9.45 -3.04 -14.64
CA SER A 52 -10.10 -1.75 -14.83
C SER A 52 -11.62 -1.86 -14.66
N VAL A 53 -12.27 -0.77 -14.27
CA VAL A 53 -13.73 -0.68 -14.08
C VAL A 53 -14.53 -0.96 -15.36
N ASP A 54 -13.93 -0.80 -16.53
CA ASP A 54 -14.56 -1.16 -17.81
C ASP A 54 -14.48 -2.67 -18.12
N GLY A 55 -13.84 -3.45 -17.26
CA GLY A 55 -13.69 -4.89 -17.38
C GLY A 55 -12.41 -5.34 -18.07
N ARG A 56 -11.61 -4.41 -18.65
CA ARG A 56 -10.31 -4.74 -19.23
C ARG A 56 -9.29 -5.03 -18.14
N ALA A 57 -8.35 -5.94 -18.41
CA ALA A 57 -7.13 -6.09 -17.64
C ALA A 57 -6.01 -5.29 -18.33
N PHE A 58 -5.11 -4.71 -17.55
CA PHE A 58 -3.91 -4.06 -18.06
C PHE A 58 -2.76 -4.16 -17.07
N ASP A 59 -1.53 -4.03 -17.57
CA ASP A 59 -0.32 -3.80 -16.78
C ASP A 59 0.38 -2.49 -17.20
N LEU A 60 1.59 -2.25 -16.71
CA LEU A 60 2.34 -1.03 -17.05
C LEU A 60 2.84 -1.03 -18.52
N GLN A 61 3.03 -2.19 -19.14
CA GLN A 61 3.54 -2.33 -20.51
C GLN A 61 2.49 -1.93 -21.54
N ASP A 62 1.20 -2.05 -21.23
CA ASP A 62 0.11 -1.54 -22.08
C ASP A 62 0.22 -0.04 -22.35
N PHE A 63 0.95 0.69 -21.50
CA PHE A 63 1.22 2.13 -21.64
C PHE A 63 2.58 2.45 -22.25
N ALA A 64 3.31 1.48 -22.82
CA ALA A 64 4.68 1.69 -23.34
C ALA A 64 4.79 2.75 -24.45
N LYS A 65 3.68 3.09 -25.13
CA LYS A 65 3.62 4.16 -26.14
C LYS A 65 3.34 5.54 -25.55
N SER A 66 3.00 5.63 -24.27
CA SER A 66 2.75 6.89 -23.58
C SER A 66 4.08 7.60 -23.29
N GLN A 67 4.14 8.91 -23.49
CA GLN A 67 5.30 9.72 -23.12
C GLN A 67 5.48 9.79 -21.60
N ALA A 68 4.38 9.74 -20.86
CA ALA A 68 4.37 9.66 -19.41
C ALA A 68 3.14 8.90 -18.91
N VAL A 69 3.28 8.25 -17.76
CA VAL A 69 2.18 7.59 -17.04
C VAL A 69 2.09 8.22 -15.66
N VAL A 70 0.94 8.81 -15.33
CA VAL A 70 0.64 9.35 -14.02
C VAL A 70 -0.15 8.30 -13.24
N VAL A 71 0.44 7.81 -12.16
CA VAL A 71 -0.19 6.81 -11.28
C VAL A 71 -0.76 7.52 -10.05
N VAL A 72 -2.03 7.28 -9.75
CA VAL A 72 -2.74 7.89 -8.61
C VAL A 72 -3.33 6.79 -7.74
N PHE A 73 -2.88 6.68 -6.50
CA PHE A 73 -3.57 5.85 -5.52
C PHE A 73 -4.86 6.55 -5.07
N PHE A 74 -6.00 5.92 -5.33
CA PHE A 74 -7.32 6.54 -5.28
C PHE A 74 -8.30 5.66 -4.50
N ALA A 75 -9.35 6.28 -3.96
CA ALA A 75 -10.43 5.58 -3.25
C ALA A 75 -11.71 6.43 -3.34
N ASN A 76 -12.87 5.79 -3.46
CA ASN A 76 -14.16 6.46 -3.58
C ASN A 76 -14.54 7.21 -2.30
N ARG A 77 -14.27 6.61 -1.12
CA ARG A 77 -14.66 7.17 0.19
C ARG A 77 -13.61 8.08 0.83
N CYS A 78 -12.40 8.18 0.26
CA CYS A 78 -11.38 9.07 0.81
C CYS A 78 -11.73 10.54 0.53
N PRO A 79 -11.83 11.40 1.56
CA PRO A 79 -12.12 12.83 1.36
C PRO A 79 -11.13 13.51 0.41
N MET A 80 -9.84 13.14 0.49
CA MET A 80 -8.80 13.68 -0.37
C MET A 80 -9.01 13.28 -1.84
N SER A 81 -9.25 12.00 -2.10
CA SER A 81 -9.55 11.52 -3.46
C SER A 81 -10.78 12.22 -4.05
N GLN A 82 -11.81 12.46 -3.23
CA GLN A 82 -13.02 13.15 -3.68
C GLN A 82 -12.74 14.61 -4.08
N VAL A 83 -12.00 15.36 -3.27
CA VAL A 83 -11.71 16.78 -3.59
C VAL A 83 -10.75 16.94 -4.78
N TYR A 84 -9.87 15.97 -5.01
CA TYR A 84 -8.95 16.00 -6.16
C TYR A 84 -9.51 15.35 -7.44
N THR A 85 -10.68 14.71 -7.36
CA THR A 85 -11.29 13.99 -8.48
C THR A 85 -11.34 14.84 -9.75
N ASP A 86 -11.87 16.06 -9.66
CA ASP A 86 -12.10 16.90 -10.85
C ASP A 86 -10.78 17.39 -11.44
N ARG A 87 -9.76 17.62 -10.61
CA ARG A 87 -8.40 17.97 -11.04
C ARG A 87 -7.72 16.81 -11.77
N ILE A 88 -7.82 15.59 -11.23
CA ILE A 88 -7.28 14.39 -11.88
C ILE A 88 -7.98 14.19 -13.24
N ASN A 89 -9.30 14.42 -13.29
CA ASN A 89 -10.07 14.30 -14.52
C ASN A 89 -9.68 15.34 -15.58
N ALA A 90 -9.41 16.58 -15.15
CA ALA A 90 -8.89 17.64 -16.00
C ALA A 90 -7.51 17.27 -16.56
N ILE A 91 -6.57 16.85 -15.71
CA ILE A 91 -5.23 16.41 -16.13
C ILE A 91 -5.31 15.30 -17.17
N ALA A 92 -6.13 14.28 -16.91
CA ALA A 92 -6.34 13.17 -17.83
C ALA A 92 -6.89 13.66 -19.18
N GLY A 93 -7.78 14.66 -19.17
CA GLY A 93 -8.32 15.26 -20.38
C GLY A 93 -7.33 16.11 -21.17
N ASP A 94 -6.65 17.04 -20.49
CA ASP A 94 -5.82 18.08 -21.09
C ASP A 94 -4.51 17.52 -21.67
N TYR A 95 -4.04 16.39 -21.14
CA TYR A 95 -2.75 15.80 -21.53
C TYR A 95 -2.86 14.49 -22.32
N ARG A 96 -4.06 13.95 -22.54
CA ARG A 96 -4.25 12.72 -23.32
C ARG A 96 -3.64 12.84 -24.72
N ASP A 97 -3.96 13.92 -25.43
CA ASP A 97 -3.52 14.13 -26.81
C ASP A 97 -2.03 14.53 -26.89
N ARG A 98 -1.40 14.73 -25.72
CA ARG A 98 0.05 14.95 -25.55
C ARG A 98 0.79 13.67 -25.15
N GLY A 99 0.10 12.52 -25.18
CA GLY A 99 0.69 11.22 -24.87
C GLY A 99 0.84 10.91 -23.39
N VAL A 100 0.09 11.59 -22.50
CA VAL A 100 0.08 11.25 -21.06
C VAL A 100 -1.09 10.33 -20.75
N ALA A 101 -0.79 9.18 -20.16
CA ALA A 101 -1.79 8.29 -19.59
C ALA A 101 -1.95 8.59 -18.09
N VAL A 102 -3.19 8.55 -17.60
CA VAL A 102 -3.49 8.67 -16.16
C VAL A 102 -4.16 7.37 -15.71
N VAL A 103 -3.61 6.76 -14.66
CA VAL A 103 -4.06 5.49 -14.10
C VAL A 103 -4.32 5.67 -12.61
N ALA A 104 -5.58 5.57 -12.21
CA ALA A 104 -6.00 5.53 -10.82
C ALA A 104 -6.10 4.09 -10.32
N ILE A 105 -5.59 3.80 -9.13
CA ILE A 105 -5.56 2.45 -8.55
C ILE A 105 -6.19 2.48 -7.15
N SER A 106 -7.21 1.66 -6.93
CA SER A 106 -7.81 1.42 -5.62
C SER A 106 -7.25 0.15 -5.00
N VAL A 107 -6.64 0.29 -3.82
CA VAL A 107 -6.13 -0.83 -3.00
C VAL A 107 -7.03 -1.17 -1.80
N SER A 108 -8.19 -0.53 -1.74
CA SER A 108 -9.08 -0.59 -0.59
C SER A 108 -9.95 -1.84 -0.63
N HIS A 109 -10.09 -2.50 0.52
CA HIS A 109 -10.95 -3.67 0.70
C HIS A 109 -12.32 -3.32 1.31
N ILE A 110 -12.64 -2.03 1.47
CA ILE A 110 -13.91 -1.62 2.08
C ILE A 110 -15.04 -1.71 1.06
N ALA A 111 -16.27 -1.94 1.53
CA ALA A 111 -17.43 -2.09 0.66
C ALA A 111 -17.68 -0.90 -0.30
N ALA A 112 -17.37 0.34 0.11
CA ALA A 112 -17.51 1.50 -0.78
C ALA A 112 -16.48 1.59 -1.91
N ASP A 113 -15.40 0.82 -1.82
CA ASP A 113 -14.35 0.75 -2.84
C ASP A 113 -14.34 -0.64 -3.51
N ASN A 114 -15.43 -1.40 -3.38
CA ASN A 114 -15.59 -2.63 -4.14
C ASN A 114 -15.75 -2.31 -5.64
N PHE A 115 -15.56 -3.33 -6.49
CA PHE A 115 -15.49 -3.15 -7.93
C PHE A 115 -16.77 -2.51 -8.50
N GLU A 116 -17.95 -2.93 -8.04
CA GLU A 116 -19.24 -2.36 -8.46
C GLU A 116 -19.38 -0.88 -8.09
N ALA A 117 -19.02 -0.51 -6.86
CA ALA A 117 -19.02 0.88 -6.41
C ALA A 117 -18.02 1.74 -7.21
N MET A 118 -16.84 1.20 -7.53
CA MET A 118 -15.87 1.85 -8.41
C MET A 118 -16.45 2.09 -9.81
N GLN A 119 -17.16 1.11 -10.38
CA GLN A 119 -17.83 1.26 -11.67
C GLN A 119 -18.91 2.35 -11.65
N ILE A 120 -19.76 2.34 -10.62
CA ILE A 120 -20.78 3.38 -10.42
C ILE A 120 -20.12 4.76 -10.34
N ARG A 121 -19.09 4.89 -9.49
CA ARG A 121 -18.38 6.15 -9.29
C ARG A 121 -17.75 6.68 -10.57
N ALA A 122 -17.08 5.82 -11.33
CA ALA A 122 -16.44 6.19 -12.59
C ALA A 122 -17.46 6.70 -13.62
N ARG A 123 -18.64 6.07 -13.70
CA ARG A 123 -19.73 6.52 -14.58
C ARG A 123 -20.32 7.86 -14.14
N GLU A 124 -20.68 7.99 -12.86
CA GLU A 124 -21.28 9.22 -12.30
C GLU A 124 -20.39 10.44 -12.48
N ARG A 125 -19.08 10.26 -12.26
CA ARG A 125 -18.09 11.34 -12.35
C ARG A 125 -17.45 11.47 -13.72
N LYS A 126 -17.83 10.59 -14.67
CA LYS A 126 -17.33 10.57 -16.05
C LYS A 126 -15.79 10.61 -16.07
N PHE A 127 -15.17 9.65 -15.38
CA PHE A 127 -13.71 9.55 -15.35
C PHE A 127 -13.15 9.43 -16.76
N ARG A 128 -12.11 10.21 -17.04
CA ARG A 128 -11.35 10.29 -18.28
C ARG A 128 -10.00 9.59 -18.17
N PHE A 129 -9.79 8.87 -17.08
CA PHE A 129 -8.59 8.11 -16.73
C PHE A 129 -8.95 6.65 -16.47
N GLU A 130 -7.97 5.76 -16.59
CA GLU A 130 -8.13 4.35 -16.23
C GLU A 130 -8.32 4.23 -14.72
N TYR A 131 -9.28 3.42 -14.27
CA TYR A 131 -9.52 3.20 -12.84
C TYR A 131 -9.55 1.71 -12.54
N ALA A 132 -8.54 1.22 -11.83
CA ALA A 132 -8.35 -0.21 -11.58
C ALA A 132 -8.34 -0.58 -10.11
N GLN A 133 -8.68 -1.83 -9.83
CA GLN A 133 -8.66 -2.40 -8.48
C GLN A 133 -7.42 -3.28 -8.30
N ASP A 134 -6.68 -3.07 -7.22
CA ASP A 134 -5.56 -3.88 -6.79
C ASP A 134 -5.79 -4.40 -5.36
N LEU A 135 -6.48 -5.53 -5.25
CA LEU A 135 -6.69 -6.21 -3.97
C LEU A 135 -5.42 -6.90 -3.44
N SER A 136 -4.40 -7.08 -4.27
CA SER A 136 -3.12 -7.66 -3.84
C SER A 136 -2.23 -6.65 -3.13
N GLN A 137 -2.48 -5.35 -3.35
CA GLN A 137 -1.69 -4.22 -2.87
C GLN A 137 -0.24 -4.19 -3.39
N ASN A 138 0.09 -5.03 -4.38
CA ASN A 138 1.44 -5.12 -4.95
C ASN A 138 1.89 -3.80 -5.58
N SER A 139 0.97 -3.05 -6.19
CA SER A 139 1.27 -1.74 -6.78
C SER A 139 1.75 -0.72 -5.74
N THR A 140 1.20 -0.75 -4.52
CA THR A 140 1.61 0.17 -3.43
C THR A 140 2.86 -0.28 -2.68
N THR A 141 3.05 -1.59 -2.55
CA THR A 141 4.19 -2.17 -1.80
C THR A 141 5.52 -1.83 -2.48
N THR A 142 5.48 -1.72 -3.79
CA THR A 142 6.66 -1.47 -4.63
C THR A 142 6.87 0.02 -4.93
N ALA A 143 5.94 0.90 -4.54
CA ALA A 143 5.89 2.30 -4.99
C ALA A 143 5.70 3.35 -3.87
N ARG A 144 6.41 3.24 -2.74
CA ARG A 144 6.39 4.35 -1.75
C ARG A 144 7.27 5.47 -2.28
N MET A 145 6.70 6.64 -2.52
CA MET A 145 7.51 7.83 -2.83
C MET A 145 8.27 8.30 -1.58
N HIS A 146 9.47 8.85 -1.77
CA HIS A 146 10.22 9.48 -0.69
C HIS A 146 9.32 10.53 -0.01
N PRO A 147 9.14 10.49 1.33
CA PRO A 147 8.44 11.56 2.03
C PRO A 147 9.22 12.84 1.76
N GLN A 148 8.64 13.77 1.00
CA GLN A 148 9.23 15.07 0.74
C GLN A 148 9.74 15.62 2.07
N SER A 149 11.05 15.87 2.14
CA SER A 149 11.71 16.35 3.34
C SER A 149 10.97 17.59 3.87
N PRO A 150 10.88 17.77 5.20
CA PRO A 150 10.14 18.90 5.75
C PRO A 150 10.83 20.19 5.29
N LYS A 151 10.16 20.90 4.37
CA LYS A 151 10.43 22.27 3.89
C LYS A 151 11.74 22.48 3.12
N ARG A 152 11.61 22.54 1.79
CA ARG A 152 12.01 23.76 1.09
C ARG A 152 10.77 24.39 0.47
N ILE A 153 10.21 25.35 1.21
CA ILE A 153 9.34 26.39 0.67
C ILE A 153 10.29 27.42 0.08
N CYS A 154 10.11 27.69 -1.21
CA CYS A 154 10.93 28.53 -2.10
C CYS A 154 12.24 27.89 -2.59
#